data_AF-A0A7S3HH79-F1
#
_entry.id   AF-A0A7S3HH79-F1
#
_cell.length_a   1.000
_cell.length_b   1.000
_cell.length_c   1.000
_cell.angle_alpha   90.00
_cell.angle_beta   90.00
_cell.angle_gamma   90.00
#
_symmetry.space_group_name_H-M   'P 1'
#
loop_
_entity.id
_entity.type
_entity.pdbx_description
1 polymer ?
#
loop_
_entity_poly.entity_id
_entity_poly.type
_entity_poly.pdbx_seq_one_letter_code
_entity_poly.pdbx_strand_id
1 'polypeptide(L)'
;LGTMNEEINLYRDGKATVKAKLDELFNGRKEKMGDLPDLMDTRTALGEKIREKIKERNELRDEFRVQEREYNEYLKEVRKAKQEKFVAERALQSAEWDKVRRERLAEKLEEQPFVQEMTLIEQTMAFCKSLVQTKEEVKEVEKKEVALDNPEGTEVLTKKEDRDEEFYFVPTKAKKANKSKTKGGKEGSGAKPIKHNAVTFGLFDKIKLDAPITTDDIPAILEKLEEQLESYKEKVKLWEINKEERKRRILEEGVDPEEEAKKEEVKAEAEEEVKEEAEEEKKDDE
;
A
#
# COMPACT_ATOMS: atom_id res chain seq x y z
N LEU A 1 16.63 -133.63 21.66
CA LEU A 1 15.45 -132.95 21.07
C LEU A 1 14.71 -132.02 22.04
N GLY A 2 14.98 -132.04 23.36
CA GLY A 2 14.30 -131.14 24.33
C GLY A 2 14.82 -129.70 24.39
N THR A 3 16.14 -129.49 24.22
CA THR A 3 16.78 -128.17 24.43
C THR A 3 16.41 -127.11 23.40
N MET A 4 16.24 -127.49 22.13
CA MET A 4 15.85 -126.56 21.05
C MET A 4 14.41 -126.05 21.22
N ASN A 5 13.50 -126.89 21.74
CA ASN A 5 12.12 -126.49 22.01
C ASN A 5 12.02 -125.55 23.23
N GLU A 6 12.87 -125.76 24.24
CA GLU A 6 12.98 -124.88 25.41
C GLU A 6 13.54 -123.50 25.03
N GLU A 7 14.58 -123.45 24.20
CA GLU A 7 15.13 -122.20 23.65
C GLU A 7 14.11 -121.45 22.79
N ILE A 8 13.38 -122.15 21.91
CA ILE A 8 12.30 -121.55 21.09
C ILE A 8 11.20 -120.95 21.99
N ASN A 9 10.85 -121.61 23.08
CA ASN A 9 9.86 -121.09 24.03
C ASN A 9 10.38 -119.85 24.79
N LEU A 10 11.64 -119.83 25.21
CA LEU A 10 12.25 -118.66 25.84
C LEU A 10 12.30 -117.44 24.90
N TYR A 11 12.64 -117.65 23.62
CA TYR A 11 12.60 -116.56 22.63
C TYR A 11 11.18 -116.10 22.31
N ARG A 12 10.20 -117.01 22.32
CA ARG A 12 8.78 -116.69 22.16
C ARG A 12 8.26 -115.87 23.33
N ASP A 13 8.63 -116.21 24.56
CA ASP A 13 8.24 -115.48 25.78
C ASP A 13 8.98 -114.14 25.90
N GLY A 14 10.27 -114.09 25.53
CA GLY A 14 11.02 -112.85 25.36
C GLY A 14 10.38 -111.92 24.32
N LYS A 15 9.96 -112.47 23.18
CA LYS A 15 9.23 -111.71 22.15
C LYS A 15 7.86 -111.24 22.65
N ALA A 16 7.14 -112.06 23.42
CA ALA A 16 5.85 -111.70 24.01
C ALA A 16 5.99 -110.55 25.03
N THR A 17 7.02 -110.58 25.89
CA THR A 17 7.27 -109.52 26.88
C THR A 17 7.74 -108.22 26.25
N VAL A 18 8.61 -108.27 25.24
CA VAL A 18 9.01 -107.07 24.47
C VAL A 18 7.82 -106.50 23.71
N LYS A 19 6.97 -107.35 23.13
CA LYS A 19 5.74 -106.91 22.48
C LYS A 19 4.79 -106.23 23.48
N ALA A 20 4.61 -106.81 24.68
CA ALA A 20 3.77 -106.21 25.72
C ALA A 20 4.28 -104.82 26.15
N LYS A 21 5.60 -104.65 26.36
CA LYS A 21 6.20 -103.35 26.68
C LYS A 21 6.06 -102.34 25.54
N LEU A 22 6.18 -102.80 24.31
CA LEU A 22 5.98 -101.99 23.12
C LEU A 22 4.52 -101.53 23.01
N ASP A 23 3.57 -102.44 23.22
CA ASP A 23 2.13 -102.14 23.24
C ASP A 23 1.79 -101.14 24.37
N GLU A 24 2.39 -101.28 25.56
CA GLU A 24 2.25 -100.33 26.67
C GLU A 24 2.81 -98.94 26.32
N LEU A 25 3.98 -98.85 25.71
CA LEU A 25 4.55 -97.59 25.25
C LEU A 25 3.72 -96.94 24.13
N PHE A 26 3.17 -97.74 23.21
CA PHE A 26 2.30 -97.23 22.15
C PHE A 26 0.97 -96.74 22.68
N ASN A 27 0.37 -97.44 23.64
CA ASN A 27 -0.85 -97.00 24.30
C ASN A 27 -0.61 -95.74 25.13
N GLY A 28 0.47 -95.68 25.91
CA GLY A 28 0.84 -94.47 26.65
C GLY A 28 1.18 -93.28 25.74
N ARG A 29 1.69 -93.52 24.53
CA ARG A 29 1.86 -92.46 23.50
C ARG A 29 0.51 -92.04 22.91
N LYS A 30 -0.38 -93.00 22.63
CA LYS A 30 -1.71 -92.72 22.07
C LYS A 30 -2.58 -91.93 23.04
N GLU A 31 -2.52 -92.24 24.34
CA GLU A 31 -3.20 -91.47 25.39
C GLU A 31 -2.67 -90.03 25.48
N LYS A 32 -1.34 -89.85 25.42
CA LYS A 32 -0.73 -88.51 25.43
C LYS A 32 -0.98 -87.70 24.15
N MET A 33 -1.22 -88.37 23.02
CA MET A 33 -1.42 -87.74 21.71
C MET A 33 -2.88 -87.76 21.26
N GLY A 34 -3.81 -88.23 22.09
CA GLY A 34 -5.20 -88.52 21.71
C GLY A 34 -5.90 -87.34 21.05
N ASP A 35 -5.87 -86.18 21.70
CA ASP A 35 -6.53 -84.96 21.23
C ASP A 35 -5.67 -84.13 20.25
N LEU A 36 -4.45 -84.58 19.93
CA LEU A 36 -3.52 -83.79 19.11
C LEU A 36 -3.95 -83.67 17.64
N PRO A 37 -4.46 -84.72 16.96
CA PRO A 37 -4.96 -84.60 15.58
C PRO A 37 -6.11 -83.59 15.45
N ASP A 38 -7.10 -83.67 16.34
CA ASP A 38 -8.26 -82.76 16.32
C ASP A 38 -7.83 -81.30 16.61
N LEU A 39 -6.85 -81.09 17.48
CA LEU A 39 -6.27 -79.77 17.72
C LEU A 39 -5.51 -79.23 16.50
N MET A 40 -4.85 -80.10 15.72
CA MET A 40 -4.18 -79.70 14.48
C MET A 40 -5.18 -79.32 13.40
N ASP A 41 -6.28 -80.06 13.26
CA ASP A 41 -7.34 -79.78 12.29
C ASP A 41 -8.11 -78.50 12.63
N THR A 42 -8.38 -78.26 13.92
CA THR A 42 -8.97 -76.98 14.37
C THR A 42 -8.01 -75.81 14.17
N ARG A 43 -6.70 -76.01 14.39
CA ARG A 43 -5.67 -74.99 14.13
C ARG A 43 -5.57 -74.65 12.65
N THR A 44 -5.57 -75.63 11.75
CA THR A 44 -5.51 -75.38 10.30
C THR A 44 -6.77 -74.67 9.82
N ALA A 45 -7.96 -75.12 10.25
CA ALA A 45 -9.23 -74.50 9.91
C ALA A 45 -9.35 -73.06 10.44
N LEU A 46 -8.92 -72.77 11.68
CA LEU A 46 -8.87 -71.41 12.20
C LEU A 46 -7.83 -70.56 11.47
N GLY A 47 -6.67 -71.13 11.15
CA GLY A 47 -5.63 -70.45 10.37
C GLY A 47 -6.10 -70.04 8.99
N GLU A 48 -6.92 -70.86 8.32
CA GLU A 48 -7.55 -70.54 7.03
C GLU A 48 -8.52 -69.37 7.16
N LYS A 49 -9.46 -69.43 8.10
CA LYS A 49 -10.40 -68.34 8.37
C LYS A 49 -9.69 -67.02 8.71
N ILE A 50 -8.61 -67.08 9.49
CA ILE A 50 -7.80 -65.90 9.81
C ILE A 50 -7.15 -65.33 8.55
N ARG A 51 -6.58 -66.18 7.68
CA ARG A 51 -5.99 -65.73 6.41
C ARG A 51 -7.02 -65.09 5.49
N GLU A 52 -8.21 -65.66 5.39
CA GLU A 52 -9.32 -65.10 4.60
C GLU A 52 -9.74 -63.73 5.14
N LYS A 53 -9.98 -63.61 6.45
CA LYS A 53 -10.33 -62.32 7.07
C LYS A 53 -9.23 -61.26 6.96
N ILE A 54 -7.96 -61.66 6.98
CA ILE A 54 -6.84 -60.74 6.74
C ILE A 54 -6.84 -60.25 5.29
N LYS A 55 -7.12 -61.12 4.31
CA LYS A 55 -7.22 -60.73 2.90
C LYS A 55 -8.38 -59.76 2.69
N GLU A 56 -9.58 -60.09 3.15
CA GLU A 56 -10.76 -59.22 3.08
C GLU A 56 -10.48 -57.84 3.69
N ARG A 57 -9.83 -57.80 4.87
CA ARG A 57 -9.47 -56.53 5.52
C ARG A 57 -8.47 -55.71 4.69
N ASN A 58 -7.47 -56.37 4.10
CA ASN A 58 -6.46 -55.68 3.31
C ASN A 58 -7.06 -55.14 2.01
N GLU A 59 -7.93 -55.91 1.34
CA GLU A 59 -8.68 -55.48 0.15
C GLU A 59 -9.52 -54.24 0.45
N LEU A 60 -10.32 -54.26 1.52
CA LEU A 60 -11.12 -53.09 1.94
C LEU A 60 -10.24 -51.88 2.27
N ARG A 61 -9.08 -52.08 2.89
CA ARG A 61 -8.16 -50.99 3.21
C ARG A 61 -7.54 -50.40 1.95
N ASP A 62 -7.20 -51.22 0.98
CA ASP A 62 -6.58 -50.79 -0.26
C ASP A 62 -7.60 -50.08 -1.17
N GLU A 63 -8.84 -50.57 -1.23
CA GLU A 63 -9.96 -49.87 -1.88
C GLU A 63 -10.19 -48.47 -1.28
N PHE A 64 -10.27 -48.38 0.05
CA PHE A 64 -10.42 -47.10 0.74
C PHE A 64 -9.26 -46.15 0.45
N ARG A 65 -8.02 -46.64 0.43
CA ARG A 65 -6.83 -45.84 0.09
C ARG A 65 -6.79 -45.40 -1.37
N VAL A 66 -7.35 -46.19 -2.29
CA VAL A 66 -7.50 -45.77 -3.70
C VAL A 66 -8.48 -44.61 -3.78
N GLN A 67 -9.66 -44.75 -3.17
CA GLN A 67 -10.67 -43.68 -3.13
C GLN A 67 -10.15 -42.41 -2.44
N GLU A 68 -9.41 -42.55 -1.33
CA GLU A 68 -8.81 -41.42 -0.63
C GLU A 68 -7.77 -40.70 -1.50
N ARG A 69 -6.96 -41.44 -2.27
CA ARG A 69 -6.00 -40.83 -3.22
C ARG A 69 -6.72 -40.09 -4.34
N GLU A 70 -7.72 -40.69 -4.96
CA GLU A 70 -8.52 -40.06 -6.02
C GLU A 70 -9.21 -38.78 -5.54
N TYR A 71 -9.80 -38.81 -4.34
CA TYR A 71 -10.43 -37.64 -3.73
C TYR A 71 -9.41 -36.53 -3.44
N ASN A 72 -8.23 -36.89 -2.90
CA ASN A 72 -7.17 -35.93 -2.63
C ASN A 72 -6.59 -35.33 -3.92
N GLU A 73 -6.49 -36.11 -4.99
CA GLU A 73 -6.09 -35.64 -6.32
C GLU A 73 -7.12 -34.66 -6.89
N TYR A 74 -8.42 -34.98 -6.82
CA TYR A 74 -9.49 -34.06 -7.20
C TYR A 74 -9.42 -32.73 -6.42
N LEU A 75 -9.27 -32.78 -5.09
CA LEU A 75 -9.11 -31.56 -4.28
C LEU A 75 -7.87 -30.75 -4.65
N LYS A 76 -6.77 -31.43 -5.00
CA LYS A 76 -5.54 -30.78 -5.46
C LYS A 76 -5.75 -30.07 -6.79
N GLU A 77 -6.46 -30.69 -7.73
CA GLU A 77 -6.82 -30.09 -9.02
C GLU A 77 -7.73 -28.86 -8.84
N VAL A 78 -8.76 -28.96 -7.99
CA VAL A 78 -9.63 -27.82 -7.68
C VAL A 78 -8.83 -26.67 -7.06
N ARG A 79 -7.91 -26.96 -6.13
CA ARG A 79 -7.05 -25.94 -5.53
C ARG A 79 -6.12 -25.30 -6.56
N LYS A 80 -5.51 -26.09 -7.43
CA LYS A 80 -4.66 -25.60 -8.53
C LYS A 80 -5.45 -24.70 -9.47
N ALA A 81 -6.62 -25.12 -9.93
CA ALA A 81 -7.47 -24.33 -10.82
C ALA A 81 -7.88 -22.98 -10.18
N LYS A 82 -8.19 -22.97 -8.88
CA LYS A 82 -8.47 -21.73 -8.14
C LYS A 82 -7.23 -20.84 -8.03
N GLN A 83 -6.07 -21.42 -7.74
CA GLN A 83 -4.82 -20.69 -7.64
C GLN A 83 -4.41 -20.09 -8.99
N GLU A 84 -4.53 -20.84 -10.08
CA GLU A 84 -4.25 -20.36 -11.44
C GLU A 84 -5.15 -19.18 -11.82
N LYS A 85 -6.46 -19.28 -11.55
CA LYS A 85 -7.41 -18.17 -11.75
C LYS A 85 -7.03 -16.94 -10.94
N PHE A 86 -6.71 -17.11 -9.65
CA PHE A 86 -6.31 -16.03 -8.78
C PHE A 86 -5.01 -15.36 -9.23
N VAL A 87 -4.01 -16.16 -9.62
CA VAL A 87 -2.72 -15.65 -10.12
C VAL A 87 -2.93 -14.89 -11.44
N ALA A 88 -3.76 -15.42 -12.36
CA ALA A 88 -4.08 -14.74 -13.60
C ALA A 88 -4.82 -13.41 -13.38
N GLU A 89 -5.85 -13.40 -12.53
CA GLU A 89 -6.60 -12.19 -12.19
C GLU A 89 -5.69 -11.15 -11.51
N ARG A 90 -4.84 -11.58 -10.56
CA ARG A 90 -3.91 -10.69 -9.87
C ARG A 90 -2.84 -10.15 -10.81
N ALA A 91 -2.36 -10.93 -11.78
CA ALA A 91 -1.43 -10.46 -12.79
C ALA A 91 -2.06 -9.42 -13.71
N LEU A 92 -3.31 -9.63 -14.13
CA LEU A 92 -4.07 -8.65 -14.93
C LEU A 92 -4.29 -7.36 -14.15
N GLN A 93 -4.76 -7.46 -12.90
CA GLN A 93 -4.93 -6.30 -12.04
C GLN A 93 -3.60 -5.57 -11.85
N SER A 94 -2.51 -6.27 -11.47
CA SER A 94 -1.20 -5.63 -11.31
C SER A 94 -0.78 -4.89 -12.58
N ALA A 95 -0.94 -5.50 -13.76
CA ALA A 95 -0.61 -4.85 -15.02
C ALA A 95 -1.48 -3.62 -15.31
N GLU A 96 -2.77 -3.63 -14.94
CA GLU A 96 -3.65 -2.46 -15.04
C GLU A 96 -3.25 -1.36 -14.06
N TRP A 97 -2.97 -1.71 -12.81
CA TRP A 97 -2.47 -0.78 -11.79
C TRP A 97 -1.14 -0.16 -12.20
N ASP A 98 -0.23 -0.94 -12.79
CA ASP A 98 1.05 -0.46 -13.28
C ASP A 98 0.90 0.47 -14.49
N LYS A 99 -0.11 0.25 -15.35
CA LYS A 99 -0.44 1.18 -16.44
C LYS A 99 -0.99 2.49 -15.89
N VAL A 100 -1.99 2.43 -15.00
CA VAL A 100 -2.60 3.62 -14.39
C VAL A 100 -1.57 4.40 -13.58
N ARG A 101 -0.65 3.71 -12.88
CA ARG A 101 0.45 4.37 -12.18
C ARG A 101 1.38 5.10 -13.14
N ARG A 102 1.77 4.46 -14.26
CA ARG A 102 2.60 5.10 -15.29
C ARG A 102 1.89 6.30 -15.94
N GLU A 103 0.60 6.19 -16.20
CA GLU A 103 -0.22 7.29 -16.74
C GLU A 103 -0.27 8.47 -15.76
N ARG A 104 -0.58 8.23 -14.48
CA ARG A 104 -0.59 9.30 -13.46
C ARG A 104 0.77 9.95 -13.26
N LEU A 105 1.85 9.18 -13.31
CA LEU A 105 3.20 9.73 -13.23
C LEU A 105 3.52 10.60 -14.45
N ALA A 106 3.10 10.17 -15.65
CA ALA A 106 3.24 10.97 -16.86
C ALA A 106 2.42 12.27 -16.79
N GLU A 107 1.17 12.22 -16.31
CA GLU A 107 0.32 13.40 -16.09
C GLU A 107 0.92 14.37 -15.05
N LYS A 108 1.45 13.85 -13.94
CA LYS A 108 2.12 14.67 -12.93
C LYS A 108 3.37 15.35 -13.47
N LEU A 109 4.10 14.67 -14.34
CA LEU A 109 5.26 15.23 -15.04
C LEU A 109 4.85 16.22 -16.15
N GLU A 110 3.56 16.30 -16.49
CA GLU A 110 3.04 17.36 -17.35
C GLU A 110 2.82 18.68 -16.62
N GLU A 111 2.59 18.64 -15.31
CA GLU A 111 2.46 19.81 -14.46
C GLU A 111 3.81 20.54 -14.32
N GLN A 112 3.83 21.81 -14.70
CA GLN A 112 5.05 22.61 -14.70
C GLN A 112 5.47 22.97 -13.26
N PRO A 113 6.68 22.58 -12.79
CA PRO A 113 7.07 22.63 -11.38
C PRO A 113 7.29 24.04 -10.81
N PHE A 114 7.26 25.09 -11.64
CA PHE A 114 7.52 26.47 -11.22
C PHE A 114 6.36 27.43 -11.49
N VAL A 115 5.17 26.94 -11.85
CA VAL A 115 3.99 27.80 -12.11
C VAL A 115 3.67 28.67 -10.90
N GLN A 116 3.67 28.08 -9.70
CA GLN A 116 3.34 28.81 -8.48
C GLN A 116 4.33 29.95 -8.21
N GLU A 117 5.63 29.69 -8.32
CA GLU A 117 6.67 30.70 -8.11
C GLU A 117 6.66 31.79 -9.18
N MET A 118 6.46 31.42 -10.46
CA MET A 118 6.32 32.39 -11.53
C MET A 118 5.10 33.30 -11.33
N THR A 119 3.94 32.72 -10.98
CA THR A 119 2.73 33.51 -10.71
C THR A 119 2.90 34.43 -9.51
N LEU A 120 3.64 34.00 -8.48
CA LEU A 120 3.94 34.80 -7.30
C LEU A 120 4.83 36.00 -7.67
N ILE A 121 5.89 35.77 -8.46
CA ILE A 121 6.76 36.83 -8.97
C ILE A 121 5.97 37.80 -9.86
N GLU A 122 5.13 37.30 -10.77
CA GLU A 122 4.27 38.14 -11.61
C GLU A 122 3.29 38.99 -10.79
N GLN A 123 2.69 38.44 -9.73
CA GLN A 123 1.83 39.17 -8.81
C GLN A 123 2.60 40.27 -8.06
N THR A 124 3.82 40.00 -7.58
CA THR A 124 4.66 41.01 -6.94
C THR A 124 5.14 42.10 -7.90
N MET A 125 5.49 41.75 -9.13
CA MET A 125 5.78 42.72 -10.19
C MET A 125 4.56 43.58 -10.53
N ALA A 126 3.36 42.99 -10.61
CA ALA A 126 2.13 43.73 -10.83
C ALA A 126 1.84 44.71 -9.69
N PHE A 127 2.09 44.32 -8.44
CA PHE A 127 2.01 45.21 -7.28
C PHE A 127 3.02 46.35 -7.37
N CYS A 128 4.31 46.05 -7.63
CA CYS A 128 5.35 47.06 -7.83
C CYS A 128 5.01 48.04 -8.97
N LYS A 129 4.51 47.53 -10.11
CA LYS A 129 4.09 48.36 -11.26
C LYS A 129 2.89 49.23 -10.93
N SER A 130 1.90 48.71 -10.18
CA SER A 130 0.74 49.48 -9.73
C SER A 130 1.12 50.67 -8.84
N LEU A 131 2.19 50.54 -8.05
CA LEU A 131 2.69 51.61 -7.17
C LEU A 131 3.40 52.72 -7.96
N VAL A 132 4.08 52.39 -9.05
CA VAL A 132 4.75 53.36 -9.94
C VAL A 132 3.76 54.08 -10.85
N GLN A 133 2.72 53.38 -11.33
CA GLN A 133 1.70 53.94 -12.23
C GLN A 133 0.71 54.89 -11.54
N THR A 134 0.75 55.04 -10.20
CA THR A 134 -0.20 55.91 -9.45
C THR A 134 0.12 57.40 -9.48
N LYS A 135 0.91 57.90 -10.44
CA LYS A 135 1.20 59.34 -10.52
C LYS A 135 0.98 60.06 -11.84
N GLU A 136 0.60 59.40 -12.93
CA GLU A 136 0.18 60.08 -14.14
C GLU A 136 -1.05 59.36 -14.70
N GLU A 137 -2.18 60.07 -14.77
CA GLU A 137 -3.46 59.63 -15.34
C GLU A 137 -4.28 58.60 -14.54
N VAL A 138 -4.85 59.05 -13.41
CA VAL A 138 -6.27 58.73 -13.18
C VAL A 138 -7.07 59.51 -14.22
N LYS A 139 -7.11 58.98 -15.45
CA LYS A 139 -8.17 59.32 -16.40
C LYS A 139 -9.47 58.86 -15.75
N GLU A 140 -10.31 59.84 -15.50
CA GLU A 140 -11.71 59.73 -15.15
C GLU A 140 -12.34 58.59 -15.97
N VAL A 141 -12.53 57.43 -15.34
CA VAL A 141 -13.34 56.37 -15.93
C VAL A 141 -14.77 56.86 -15.81
N GLU A 142 -15.24 57.47 -16.89
CA GLU A 142 -16.65 57.72 -17.16
C GLU A 142 -17.46 56.49 -16.76
N LYS A 143 -18.37 56.69 -15.82
CA LYS A 143 -19.41 55.71 -15.50
C LYS A 143 -20.21 55.51 -16.79
N LYS A 144 -19.95 54.41 -17.50
CA LYS A 144 -20.87 53.94 -18.53
C LYS A 144 -22.19 53.66 -17.82
N GLU A 145 -23.21 54.46 -18.15
CA GLU A 145 -24.59 54.19 -17.80
C GLU A 145 -24.95 52.81 -18.37
N VAL A 146 -25.14 51.84 -17.49
CA VAL A 146 -25.72 50.56 -17.86
C VAL A 146 -27.22 50.82 -18.01
N ALA A 147 -27.71 50.80 -19.24
CA ALA A 147 -29.15 50.79 -19.51
C ALA A 147 -29.73 49.50 -18.91
N LEU A 148 -30.50 49.61 -17.82
CA LEU A 148 -31.29 48.50 -17.28
C LEU A 148 -32.58 48.40 -18.08
N ASP A 149 -32.66 47.40 -18.97
CA ASP A 149 -33.91 46.98 -19.61
C ASP A 149 -34.58 45.95 -18.69
N ASN A 150 -35.53 46.41 -17.86
CA ASN A 150 -36.26 45.55 -16.92
C ASN A 150 -37.70 45.36 -17.45
N PRO A 151 -38.20 44.11 -17.58
CA PRO A 151 -39.52 43.84 -18.16
C PRO A 151 -40.67 44.34 -17.26
N GLU A 152 -41.80 44.73 -17.88
CA GLU A 152 -42.94 45.36 -17.22
C GLU A 152 -43.45 44.56 -16.00
N GLY A 153 -43.36 45.16 -14.81
CA GLY A 153 -43.88 44.60 -13.56
C GLY A 153 -42.85 44.42 -12.44
N THR A 154 -41.56 44.72 -12.66
CA THR A 154 -40.52 44.63 -11.62
C THR A 154 -39.83 45.98 -11.35
N GLU A 155 -40.00 46.48 -10.13
CA GLU A 155 -39.36 47.70 -9.63
C GLU A 155 -38.00 47.36 -9.00
N VAL A 156 -36.94 48.05 -9.43
CA VAL A 156 -35.59 47.89 -8.88
C VAL A 156 -35.50 48.64 -7.56
N LEU A 157 -35.23 47.91 -6.48
CA LEU A 157 -34.99 48.50 -5.16
C LEU A 157 -33.81 49.47 -5.22
N THR A 158 -34.07 50.74 -4.89
CA THR A 158 -33.02 51.74 -4.75
C THR A 158 -32.04 51.35 -3.65
N LYS A 159 -30.83 51.92 -3.71
CA LYS A 159 -29.81 51.69 -2.69
C LYS A 159 -30.36 52.09 -1.33
N LYS A 160 -29.94 51.35 -0.31
CA LYS A 160 -30.43 51.44 1.08
C LYS A 160 -30.44 52.85 1.68
N GLU A 161 -29.67 53.77 1.11
CA GLU A 161 -29.54 55.17 1.54
C GLU A 161 -30.68 56.07 1.04
N ASP A 162 -31.37 55.70 -0.05
CA ASP A 162 -32.49 56.48 -0.62
C ASP A 162 -33.87 55.95 -0.20
N ARG A 163 -33.91 55.03 0.77
CA ARG A 163 -35.13 54.36 1.23
C ARG A 163 -35.69 55.05 2.49
N ASP A 164 -35.89 56.35 2.38
CA ASP A 164 -36.42 57.21 3.42
C ASP A 164 -37.93 57.36 3.25
N GLU A 165 -38.72 56.49 3.90
CA GLU A 165 -40.11 56.72 4.34
C GLU A 165 -40.78 55.35 4.61
N GLU A 166 -40.58 54.81 5.82
CA GLU A 166 -41.63 54.13 6.61
C GLU A 166 -41.03 53.61 7.93
N PHE A 167 -41.24 54.44 8.96
CA PHE A 167 -41.05 54.22 10.39
C PHE A 167 -41.57 52.86 10.89
N TYR A 168 -40.83 52.19 11.80
CA TYR A 168 -41.36 51.79 13.13
C TYR A 168 -40.31 51.16 14.07
N PHE A 169 -39.38 51.93 14.65
CA PHE A 169 -38.93 51.74 16.05
C PHE A 169 -37.96 52.86 16.49
N VAL A 170 -38.32 53.62 17.52
CA VAL A 170 -37.40 54.45 18.31
C VAL A 170 -37.32 53.81 19.70
N PRO A 171 -36.11 53.55 20.23
CA PRO A 171 -35.69 54.33 21.39
C PRO A 171 -34.23 54.82 21.31
N THR A 172 -34.13 56.15 21.28
CA THR A 172 -33.09 57.02 21.85
C THR A 172 -31.94 56.38 22.64
N LYS A 173 -30.69 56.68 22.23
CA LYS A 173 -29.62 57.15 23.16
C LYS A 173 -28.48 57.82 22.39
N ALA A 174 -28.36 59.13 22.56
CA ALA A 174 -27.28 59.96 22.05
C ALA A 174 -25.92 59.61 22.67
N LYS A 175 -24.86 59.52 21.86
CA LYS A 175 -23.46 59.65 22.31
C LYS A 175 -22.64 60.48 21.31
N LYS A 176 -22.35 61.71 21.77
CA LYS A 176 -21.24 62.63 21.47
C LYS A 176 -20.36 62.35 20.25
N ALA A 177 -20.45 63.28 19.29
CA ALA A 177 -19.37 63.62 18.37
C ALA A 177 -18.14 64.11 19.14
N ASN A 178 -16.95 63.65 18.73
CA ASN A 178 -15.67 64.21 19.17
C ASN A 178 -14.91 64.74 17.95
N LYS A 179 -14.71 66.06 17.96
CA LYS A 179 -13.96 66.86 17.01
C LYS A 179 -12.56 67.10 17.58
N SER A 180 -11.50 66.85 16.79
CA SER A 180 -10.09 67.30 16.95
C SER A 180 -9.17 66.22 16.35
N LYS A 181 -8.15 66.46 15.52
CA LYS A 181 -7.34 67.64 15.26
C LYS A 181 -6.57 67.42 13.93
N THR A 182 -6.60 68.40 13.06
CA THR A 182 -5.61 68.62 12.00
C THR A 182 -4.36 69.23 12.63
N LYS A 183 -3.19 68.59 12.49
CA LYS A 183 -1.83 69.18 12.55
C LYS A 183 -0.85 68.03 12.27
N GLY A 184 0.11 68.08 11.36
CA GLY A 184 0.53 69.08 10.40
C GLY A 184 1.58 68.42 9.50
N GLY A 185 1.70 68.93 8.28
CA GLY A 185 2.77 68.52 7.39
C GLY A 185 4.14 68.87 7.95
N LYS A 186 5.11 68.02 7.64
CA LYS A 186 6.49 68.44 7.45
C LYS A 186 7.00 67.74 6.20
N GLU A 187 7.20 68.55 5.16
CA GLU A 187 7.98 68.21 3.98
C GLU A 187 9.36 67.71 4.40
N GLY A 188 9.68 66.51 3.92
CA GLY A 188 11.03 66.04 3.67
C GLY A 188 11.01 65.44 2.27
N SER A 189 11.82 65.97 1.38
CA SER A 189 12.08 65.44 0.06
C SER A 189 12.63 64.01 0.16
N GLY A 190 12.09 63.10 -0.65
CA GLY A 190 12.57 61.72 -0.80
C GLY A 190 11.46 60.72 -0.52
N ALA A 191 10.88 60.18 -1.60
CA ALA A 191 9.98 59.03 -1.67
C ALA A 191 8.76 58.94 -0.71
N LYS A 192 7.56 58.75 -1.27
CA LYS A 192 6.35 58.53 -0.43
C LYS A 192 6.44 57.14 0.24
N PRO A 193 6.26 57.04 1.57
CA PRO A 193 6.20 55.74 2.25
C PRO A 193 5.04 54.89 1.72
N ILE A 194 5.33 53.65 1.32
CA ILE A 194 4.33 52.73 0.76
C ILE A 194 3.57 52.07 1.91
N LYS A 195 2.24 52.16 1.91
CA LYS A 195 1.40 51.43 2.86
C LYS A 195 1.18 50.00 2.36
N HIS A 196 1.93 49.07 2.93
CA HIS A 196 1.79 47.64 2.64
C HIS A 196 0.65 47.00 3.44
N ASN A 197 0.00 46.00 2.85
CA ASN A 197 -0.93 45.10 3.54
C ASN A 197 -0.13 43.90 4.08
N ALA A 198 -0.60 43.24 5.15
CA ALA A 198 0.01 42.00 5.65
C ALA A 198 0.17 40.93 4.55
N VAL A 199 -0.77 40.88 3.60
CA VAL A 199 -0.68 39.98 2.43
C VAL A 199 0.48 40.34 1.52
N THR A 200 0.75 41.63 1.27
CA THR A 200 1.83 42.05 0.37
C THR A 200 3.20 41.80 1.00
N PHE A 201 3.36 41.99 2.31
CA PHE A 201 4.56 41.55 3.03
C PHE A 201 4.77 40.03 2.91
N GLY A 202 3.70 39.24 3.02
CA GLY A 202 3.78 37.79 2.82
C GLY A 202 4.14 37.37 1.39
N LEU A 203 3.87 38.18 0.37
CA LEU A 203 4.32 37.91 -1.01
C LEU A 203 5.83 38.13 -1.15
N PHE A 204 6.35 39.23 -0.60
CA PHE A 204 7.78 39.56 -0.63
C PHE A 204 8.62 38.60 0.23
N ASP A 205 8.10 38.20 1.40
CA ASP A 205 8.75 37.24 2.31
C ASP A 205 8.89 35.86 1.67
N LYS A 206 7.86 35.39 0.93
CA LYS A 206 7.92 34.12 0.18
C LYS A 206 8.99 34.13 -0.92
N ILE A 207 9.19 35.29 -1.57
CA ILE A 207 10.24 35.49 -2.59
C ILE A 207 11.61 35.83 -1.94
N LYS A 208 11.65 35.98 -0.61
CA LYS A 208 12.84 36.39 0.17
C LYS A 208 13.45 37.71 -0.30
N LEU A 209 12.58 38.65 -0.71
CA LEU A 209 12.95 40.01 -1.05
C LEU A 209 12.35 40.97 -0.01
N ASP A 210 13.08 42.01 0.34
CA ASP A 210 12.55 43.04 1.24
C ASP A 210 11.51 43.89 0.50
N ALA A 211 10.36 44.09 1.14
CA ALA A 211 9.29 44.89 0.57
C ALA A 211 9.74 46.35 0.40
N PRO A 212 9.49 46.99 -0.76
CA PRO A 212 9.92 48.37 -1.02
C PRO A 212 9.28 49.32 -0.01
N ILE A 213 10.07 49.92 0.88
CA ILE A 213 9.56 50.87 1.89
C ILE A 213 9.22 52.21 1.21
N THR A 214 9.98 52.55 0.16
CA THR A 214 9.89 53.82 -0.52
C THR A 214 9.73 53.65 -2.03
N THR A 215 9.17 54.66 -2.71
CA THR A 215 8.93 54.63 -4.16
C THR A 215 10.21 54.57 -5.00
N ASP A 216 11.35 54.97 -4.43
CA ASP A 216 12.62 55.04 -5.14
C ASP A 216 13.34 53.68 -5.15
N ASP A 217 12.95 52.76 -4.25
CA ASP A 217 13.48 51.39 -4.16
C ASP A 217 12.79 50.42 -5.14
N ILE A 218 11.63 50.81 -5.68
CA ILE A 218 10.82 49.96 -6.57
C ILE A 218 11.57 49.58 -7.86
N PRO A 219 12.28 50.48 -8.57
CA PRO A 219 13.00 50.12 -9.80
C PRO A 219 14.08 49.06 -9.57
N ALA A 220 14.85 49.16 -8.49
CA ALA A 220 15.89 48.19 -8.16
C ALA A 220 15.32 46.81 -7.76
N ILE A 221 14.11 46.79 -7.17
CA ILE A 221 13.41 45.55 -6.82
C ILE A 221 12.74 44.94 -8.06
N LEU A 222 12.27 45.76 -9.01
CA LEU A 222 11.74 45.28 -10.30
C LEU A 222 12.82 44.57 -11.11
N GLU A 223 14.03 45.12 -11.21
CA GLU A 223 15.15 44.45 -11.90
C GLU A 223 15.47 43.08 -11.28
N LYS A 224 15.48 42.98 -9.95
CA LYS A 224 15.71 41.70 -9.24
C LYS A 224 14.58 40.68 -9.44
N LEU A 225 13.32 41.15 -9.46
CA LEU A 225 12.17 40.29 -9.75
C LEU A 225 12.17 39.81 -11.20
N GLU A 226 12.61 40.66 -12.15
CA GLU A 226 12.76 40.29 -13.56
C GLU A 226 13.89 39.27 -13.76
N GLU A 227 15.04 39.44 -13.10
CA GLU A 227 16.14 38.47 -13.10
C GLU A 227 15.72 37.12 -12.48
N GLN A 228 15.01 37.16 -11.35
CA GLN A 228 14.46 35.94 -10.74
C GLN A 228 13.49 35.24 -11.69
N LEU A 229 12.59 35.98 -12.35
CA LEU A 229 11.64 35.44 -13.31
C LEU A 229 12.36 34.80 -14.51
N GLU A 230 13.41 35.43 -15.05
CA GLU A 230 14.25 34.84 -16.09
C GLU A 230 14.93 33.55 -15.63
N SER A 231 15.46 33.50 -14.41
CA SER A 231 16.04 32.28 -13.85
C SER A 231 15.01 31.13 -13.73
N TYR A 232 13.75 31.43 -13.39
CA TYR A 232 12.68 30.43 -13.36
C TYR A 232 12.25 30.02 -14.78
N LYS A 233 12.22 30.94 -15.75
CA LYS A 233 11.98 30.62 -17.17
C LYS A 233 13.08 29.71 -17.74
N GLU A 234 14.33 29.93 -17.39
CA GLU A 234 15.44 29.05 -17.79
C GLU A 234 15.32 27.66 -17.17
N LYS A 235 14.98 27.58 -15.87
CA LYS A 235 14.69 26.30 -15.21
C LYS A 235 13.51 25.57 -15.83
N VAL A 236 12.49 26.29 -16.29
CA VAL A 236 11.35 25.73 -17.04
C VAL A 236 11.79 25.18 -18.38
N LYS A 237 12.60 25.90 -19.15
CA LYS A 237 13.13 25.40 -20.44
C LYS A 237 13.99 24.15 -20.26
N LEU A 238 14.87 24.14 -19.25
CA LEU A 238 15.65 22.95 -18.89
C LEU A 238 14.75 21.80 -18.45
N TRP A 239 13.68 22.10 -17.73
CA TRP A 239 12.69 21.10 -17.35
C TRP A 239 11.92 20.56 -18.55
N GLU A 240 11.52 21.36 -19.53
CA GLU A 240 10.82 20.92 -20.75
C GLU A 240 11.68 19.95 -21.57
N ILE A 241 12.97 20.25 -21.73
CA ILE A 241 13.94 19.39 -22.40
C ILE A 241 14.07 18.06 -21.64
N ASN A 242 14.28 18.13 -20.33
CA ASN A 242 14.40 16.94 -19.48
C ASN A 242 13.07 16.21 -19.28
N LYS A 243 11.93 16.84 -19.59
CA LYS A 243 10.57 16.28 -19.43
C LYS A 243 10.29 15.30 -20.54
N GLU A 244 10.67 15.59 -21.77
CA GLU A 244 10.52 14.63 -22.86
C GLU A 244 11.38 13.38 -22.62
N GLU A 245 12.61 13.57 -22.13
CA GLU A 245 13.49 12.46 -21.74
C GLU A 245 12.93 11.67 -20.54
N ARG A 246 12.43 12.35 -19.49
CA ARG A 246 11.80 11.69 -18.33
C ARG A 246 10.49 11.00 -18.67
N LYS A 247 9.65 11.60 -19.51
CA LYS A 247 8.39 11.00 -19.98
C LYS A 247 8.67 9.75 -20.82
N ARG A 248 9.70 9.81 -21.67
CA ARG A 248 10.16 8.64 -22.43
C ARG A 248 10.68 7.54 -21.50
N ARG A 249 11.49 7.91 -20.50
CA ARG A 249 12.03 6.97 -19.51
C ARG A 249 10.94 6.31 -18.65
N ILE A 250 9.95 7.06 -18.17
CA ILE A 250 8.82 6.54 -17.39
C ILE A 250 7.92 5.62 -18.25
N LEU A 251 7.74 5.95 -19.53
CA LEU A 251 6.94 5.13 -20.43
C LEU A 251 7.66 3.83 -20.85
N GLU A 252 8.98 3.86 -20.99
CA GLU A 252 9.82 2.77 -21.50
C GLU A 252 10.38 1.87 -20.38
N GLU A 253 10.84 2.43 -19.25
CA GLU A 253 11.38 1.69 -18.11
C GLU A 253 10.36 1.49 -16.97
N GLY A 254 9.24 2.24 -16.94
CA GLY A 254 8.23 2.13 -15.88
C GLY A 254 8.70 2.60 -14.49
N VAL A 255 9.86 3.26 -14.45
CA VAL A 255 10.50 3.78 -13.24
C VAL A 255 10.56 5.29 -13.34
N ASP A 256 10.06 5.96 -12.31
CA ASP A 256 10.31 7.38 -12.11
C ASP A 256 11.67 7.53 -11.44
N PRO A 257 12.68 8.11 -12.12
CA PRO A 257 14.02 8.26 -11.56
C PRO A 257 14.03 9.10 -10.26
N GLU A 258 13.01 9.94 -10.00
CA GLU A 258 12.88 10.64 -8.71
C GLU A 258 12.32 9.76 -7.59
N GLU A 259 11.46 8.77 -7.88
CA GLU A 259 11.03 7.80 -6.86
C GLU A 259 12.11 6.75 -6.57
N GLU A 260 12.91 6.38 -7.58
CA GLU A 260 14.03 5.48 -7.36
C GLU A 260 15.13 6.16 -6.53
N ALA A 261 15.47 7.41 -6.85
CA ALA A 261 16.40 8.20 -6.05
C ALA A 261 15.91 8.38 -4.60
N LYS A 262 14.62 8.70 -4.39
CA LYS A 262 14.04 8.78 -3.03
C LYS A 262 14.02 7.44 -2.31
N LYS A 263 13.78 6.33 -3.01
CA LYS A 263 13.83 5.00 -2.39
C LYS A 263 15.25 4.58 -2.06
N GLU A 264 16.23 4.95 -2.87
CA GLU A 264 17.64 4.72 -2.57
C GLU A 264 18.13 5.58 -1.40
N GLU A 265 17.71 6.85 -1.32
CA GLU A 265 18.00 7.73 -0.18
C GLU A 265 17.40 7.18 1.13
N VAL A 266 16.12 6.81 1.13
CA VAL A 266 15.45 6.23 2.32
C VAL A 266 16.07 4.88 2.72
N LYS A 267 16.54 4.09 1.74
CA LYS A 267 17.19 2.80 2.01
C LYS A 267 18.61 2.99 2.52
N ALA A 268 19.32 4.02 2.07
CA ALA A 268 20.63 4.39 2.59
C ALA A 268 20.52 4.93 4.04
N GLU A 269 19.53 5.76 4.31
CA GLU A 269 19.27 6.33 5.65
C GLU A 269 18.87 5.22 6.64
N ALA A 270 18.02 4.26 6.24
CA ALA A 270 17.68 3.10 7.05
C ALA A 270 18.86 2.12 7.26
N GLU A 271 19.78 2.00 6.30
CA GLU A 271 20.98 1.16 6.45
C GLU A 271 22.05 1.83 7.30
N GLU A 272 22.04 3.16 7.41
CA GLU A 272 22.87 3.95 8.31
C GLU A 272 22.35 3.86 9.76
N GLU A 273 21.04 4.02 10.00
CA GLU A 273 20.42 3.85 11.32
C GLU A 273 20.64 2.44 11.89
N VAL A 274 20.51 1.39 11.06
CA VAL A 274 20.76 -0.01 11.50
C VAL A 274 22.24 -0.26 11.80
N LYS A 275 23.17 0.48 11.17
CA LYS A 275 24.60 0.39 11.47
C LYS A 275 24.95 1.14 12.76
N GLU A 276 24.33 2.28 13.02
CA GLU A 276 24.51 3.03 14.27
C GLU A 276 23.95 2.26 15.48
N GLU A 277 22.75 1.67 15.38
CA GLU A 277 22.18 0.84 16.46
C GLU A 277 23.06 -0.40 16.75
N ALA A 278 23.62 -1.04 15.71
CA ALA A 278 24.51 -2.20 15.87
C ALA A 278 25.90 -1.85 16.41
N GLU A 279 26.33 -0.59 16.32
CA GLU A 279 27.59 -0.10 16.89
C GLU A 279 27.41 0.36 18.35
N GLU A 280 26.22 0.86 18.70
CA GLU A 280 25.87 1.22 20.07
C GLU A 280 25.68 -0.03 20.95
N GLU A 281 25.01 -1.08 20.44
CA GLU A 281 24.81 -2.35 21.15
C GLU A 281 26.14 -3.10 21.42
N LYS A 282 27.19 -2.85 20.63
CA LYS A 282 28.53 -3.42 20.84
C LYS A 282 29.39 -2.64 21.84
N LYS A 283 29.05 -1.38 22.15
CA LYS A 283 29.76 -0.57 23.15
C LYS A 283 29.20 -0.78 24.56
N ASP A 284 27.97 -1.26 24.68
CA ASP A 284 27.33 -1.53 25.97
C ASP A 284 27.64 -2.94 26.54
N ASP A 285 28.23 -3.83 25.74
CA ASP A 285 28.61 -5.20 26.11
C ASP A 285 30.13 -5.38 26.43
N GLU A 286 30.93 -4.31 26.45
CA GLU A 286 32.37 -4.30 26.82
C GLU A 286 32.63 -3.53 28.13
#